data_AF-A0A127AY67-F1
#
_entry.id   AF-A0A127AY67-F1
#
_cell.length_a   1.000
_cell.length_b   1.000
_cell.length_c   1.000
_cell.angle_alpha   90.00
_cell.angle_beta   90.00
_cell.angle_gamma   90.00
#
_symmetry.space_group_name_H-M   'P 1'
#
loop_
_entity.id
_entity.type
_entity.pdbx_description
1 polymer ?
#
loop_
_entity_poly.entity_id
_entity_poly.type
_entity_poly.pdbx_seq_one_letter_code
_entity_poly.pdbx_strand_id
1 'polypeptide(L)'
;MIEIEDTFHLHFPWMILASLALFHWVIWLTLGQRDYRRKFQLIFVLSLLVVVVGMLFGKYGANFGLPWWIYYPVPMLMNVLLPPLLLKMNSRKTVSYLILGFLSAPMIHFFFSFFLNWTEYMPFWEIPYYKAMLT
;
A
#
# COMPACT_ATOMS: atom_id res chain seq x y z
N MET A 1 -16.78 -11.03 -16.60
CA MET A 1 -15.47 -11.48 -16.09
C MET A 1 -14.32 -10.86 -16.89
N ILE A 2 -14.41 -10.79 -18.22
CA ILE A 2 -13.39 -10.18 -19.11
C ILE A 2 -13.26 -8.64 -18.91
N GLU A 3 -14.36 -7.91 -18.70
CA GLU A 3 -14.32 -6.44 -18.52
C GLU A 3 -13.58 -5.96 -17.26
N ILE A 4 -13.65 -6.72 -16.15
CA ILE A 4 -13.00 -6.34 -14.88
C ILE A 4 -11.50 -6.57 -14.94
N GLU A 5 -11.06 -7.59 -15.69
CA GLU A 5 -9.65 -7.91 -15.85
C GLU A 5 -8.93 -6.81 -16.66
N ASP A 6 -9.56 -6.33 -17.75
CA ASP A 6 -9.03 -5.23 -18.57
C ASP A 6 -8.93 -3.91 -17.78
N THR A 7 -9.93 -3.56 -16.96
CA THR A 7 -9.88 -2.33 -16.15
C THR A 7 -8.84 -2.42 -15.03
N PHE A 8 -8.64 -3.60 -14.44
CA PHE A 8 -7.65 -3.78 -13.38
C PHE A 8 -6.23 -3.49 -13.87
N HIS A 9 -5.86 -3.88 -15.10
CA HIS A 9 -4.55 -3.55 -15.67
C HIS A 9 -4.35 -2.04 -15.83
N LEU A 10 -5.40 -1.29 -16.13
CA LEU A 10 -5.38 0.16 -16.26
C LEU A 10 -5.35 0.87 -14.89
N HIS A 11 -6.07 0.34 -13.90
CA HIS A 11 -6.11 0.92 -12.54
C HIS A 11 -4.82 0.64 -11.75
N PHE A 12 -4.17 -0.50 -12.00
CA PHE A 12 -3.05 -0.97 -11.19
C PHE A 12 -1.86 0.02 -11.09
N PRO A 13 -1.40 0.68 -12.18
CA PRO A 13 -0.38 1.72 -12.07
C PRO A 13 -0.82 2.90 -11.19
N TRP A 14 -2.08 3.32 -11.28
CA TRP A 14 -2.63 4.40 -10.44
C TRP A 14 -2.70 4.00 -8.98
N MET A 15 -3.06 2.75 -8.70
CA MET A 15 -3.02 2.19 -7.35
C MET A 15 -1.59 2.19 -6.79
N ILE A 16 -0.59 1.79 -7.58
CA ILE A 16 0.82 1.87 -7.17
C ILE A 16 1.22 3.32 -6.85
N LEU A 17 0.87 4.28 -7.71
CA LEU A 17 1.21 5.69 -7.50
C LEU A 17 0.57 6.26 -6.23
N ALA A 18 -0.71 5.96 -5.99
CA ALA A 18 -1.40 6.35 -4.77
C ALA A 18 -0.77 5.71 -3.53
N SER A 19 -0.44 4.41 -3.59
CA SER A 19 0.23 3.70 -2.50
C SER A 19 1.64 4.24 -2.24
N LEU A 20 2.37 4.64 -3.27
CA LEU A 20 3.66 5.31 -3.14
C LEU A 20 3.51 6.66 -2.43
N ALA A 21 2.54 7.47 -2.85
CA ALA A 21 2.28 8.76 -2.22
C ALA A 21 1.89 8.58 -0.74
N LEU A 22 1.00 7.63 -0.46
CA LEU A 22 0.55 7.31 0.90
C LEU A 22 1.70 6.80 1.77
N PHE A 23 2.57 5.92 1.24
CA PHE A 23 3.75 5.44 1.95
C PHE A 23 4.69 6.58 2.32
N HIS A 24 5.02 7.47 1.37
CA HIS A 24 5.85 8.64 1.65
C HIS A 24 5.19 9.56 2.68
N TRP A 25 3.88 9.73 2.62
CA TRP A 25 3.14 10.54 3.59
C TRP A 25 3.21 9.95 5.00
N VAL A 26 3.01 8.64 5.15
CA VAL A 26 3.14 7.92 6.43
C VAL A 26 4.56 8.04 7.00
N ILE A 27 5.59 7.84 6.17
CA ILE A 27 6.98 7.98 6.61
C ILE A 27 7.32 9.42 6.98
N TRP A 28 6.83 10.40 6.21
CA TRP A 28 7.02 11.82 6.51
C TRP A 28 6.38 12.22 7.85
N LEU A 29 5.15 11.77 8.11
CA LEU A 29 4.48 11.98 9.39
C LEU A 29 5.23 11.31 10.55
N THR A 30 5.78 10.12 10.32
CA THR A 30 6.47 9.35 11.37
C THR A 30 7.87 9.88 11.70
N LEU A 31 8.67 10.18 10.68
CA LEU A 31 10.05 10.64 10.87
C LEU A 31 10.13 12.15 11.15
N GLY A 32 9.18 12.92 10.62
CA GLY A 32 9.22 14.37 10.57
C GLY A 32 10.09 14.90 9.43
N GLN A 33 9.92 16.20 9.13
CA GLN A 33 10.49 16.83 7.94
C GLN A 33 12.02 16.76 7.85
N ARG A 34 12.73 16.93 8.98
CA ARG A 34 14.21 16.96 9.01
C ARG A 34 14.80 15.59 8.67
N ASP A 35 14.35 14.54 9.36
CA ASP A 35 14.85 13.18 9.14
C ASP A 35 14.42 12.63 7.78
N TYR A 36 13.22 12.97 7.32
CA TYR A 36 12.74 12.60 5.99
C TYR A 36 13.65 13.16 4.89
N ARG A 37 13.97 14.47 4.93
CA ARG A 37 14.86 15.10 3.93
C ARG A 37 16.26 14.49 3.95
N ARG A 38 16.81 14.22 5.14
CA ARG A 38 18.15 13.63 5.28
C ARG A 38 18.23 12.21 4.73
N LYS A 39 17.14 11.43 4.85
CA LYS A 39 17.07 10.03 4.43
C LYS A 39 16.30 9.82 3.12
N PHE A 40 16.07 10.88 2.34
CA PHE A 40 15.17 10.84 1.19
C PHE A 40 15.50 9.73 0.19
N GLN A 41 16.77 9.59 -0.20
CA GLN A 41 17.19 8.53 -1.14
C GLN A 41 16.86 7.12 -0.61
N LEU A 42 17.13 6.87 0.67
CA LEU A 42 16.81 5.58 1.30
C LEU A 42 15.30 5.34 1.38
N ILE A 43 14.51 6.38 1.71
CA ILE A 43 13.04 6.31 1.74
C ILE A 43 12.50 6.04 0.34
N PHE A 44 13.05 6.68 -0.68
CA PHE A 44 12.64 6.49 -2.06
C PHE A 44 12.90 5.06 -2.53
N VAL A 45 14.12 4.53 -2.31
CA VAL A 45 14.44 3.12 -2.62
C VAL A 45 13.55 2.15 -1.83
N LEU A 46 13.35 2.40 -0.54
CA LEU A 46 12.43 1.63 0.30
C LEU A 46 11.01 1.65 -0.26
N SER A 47 10.52 2.79 -0.73
CA SER A 47 9.17 2.89 -1.28
C SER A 47 9.01 2.08 -2.56
N LEU A 48 10.01 2.08 -3.46
CA LEU A 48 9.98 1.26 -4.67
C LEU A 48 10.00 -0.22 -4.31
N LEU A 49 10.85 -0.60 -3.37
CA LEU A 49 10.99 -1.99 -2.93
C LEU A 49 9.73 -2.48 -2.21
N VAL A 50 9.21 -1.73 -1.25
CA VAL A 50 8.05 -2.14 -0.46
C VAL A 50 6.76 -2.04 -1.25
N VAL A 51 6.54 -0.94 -1.98
CA VAL A 51 5.27 -0.69 -2.68
C VAL A 51 5.26 -1.34 -4.05
N VAL A 52 6.21 -0.99 -4.93
CA VAL A 52 6.18 -1.47 -6.32
C VAL A 52 6.44 -2.97 -6.35
N VAL A 53 7.55 -3.44 -5.77
CA VAL A 53 7.84 -4.88 -5.76
C VAL A 53 6.80 -5.64 -4.94
N GLY A 54 6.36 -5.12 -3.80
CA GLY A 54 5.32 -5.76 -2.98
C GLY A 54 3.99 -5.93 -3.72
N MET A 55 3.51 -4.89 -4.41
CA MET A 55 2.27 -4.96 -5.18
C MET A 55 2.40 -5.85 -6.42
N LEU A 56 3.53 -5.79 -7.12
CA LEU A 56 3.82 -6.70 -8.24
C LEU A 56 3.87 -8.16 -7.76
N PHE A 57 4.49 -8.42 -6.60
CA PHE A 57 4.54 -9.74 -6.00
C PHE A 57 3.15 -10.23 -5.59
N GLY A 58 2.29 -9.36 -5.06
CA GLY A 58 0.90 -9.70 -4.78
C GLY A 58 0.11 -10.04 -6.04
N LYS A 59 0.25 -9.23 -7.10
CA LYS A 59 -0.46 -9.43 -8.38
C LYS A 59 0.02 -10.68 -9.12
N TYR A 60 1.32 -10.85 -9.29
CA TYR A 60 1.88 -11.94 -10.08
C TYR A 60 2.15 -13.21 -9.26
N GLY A 61 2.37 -13.09 -7.94
CA GLY A 61 2.64 -14.26 -7.09
C GLY A 61 1.47 -15.24 -7.09
N ALA A 62 0.23 -14.74 -7.12
CA ALA A 62 -0.96 -15.57 -7.32
C ALA A 62 -0.93 -16.31 -8.68
N ASN A 63 -0.48 -15.63 -9.75
CA ASN A 63 -0.40 -16.20 -11.10
C ASN A 63 0.74 -17.23 -11.26
N PHE A 64 1.79 -17.14 -10.46
CA PHE A 64 2.90 -18.10 -10.44
C PHE A 64 2.60 -19.37 -9.62
N GLY A 65 1.37 -19.52 -9.09
CA GLY A 65 0.97 -20.68 -8.31
C GLY A 65 1.59 -20.72 -6.90
N LEU A 66 2.07 -19.59 -6.39
CA LEU A 66 2.55 -19.52 -5.02
C LEU A 66 1.37 -19.75 -4.06
N PRO A 67 1.58 -20.46 -2.93
CA PRO A 67 0.60 -20.53 -1.87
C PRO A 67 0.29 -19.13 -1.35
N TRP A 68 -0.97 -18.89 -1.00
CA TRP A 68 -1.42 -17.62 -0.41
C TRP A 68 -0.66 -17.24 0.86
N TRP A 69 -0.23 -18.23 1.64
CA TRP A 69 0.64 -18.05 2.81
C TRP A 69 2.04 -17.50 2.48
N ILE A 70 2.41 -17.42 1.20
CA ILE A 70 3.69 -16.85 0.76
C ILE A 70 3.45 -15.52 0.08
N TYR A 71 2.57 -15.46 -0.93
CA TYR A 71 2.44 -14.24 -1.74
C TYR A 71 1.76 -13.07 -1.01
N TYR A 72 1.00 -13.32 0.06
CA TYR A 72 0.42 -12.26 0.91
C TYR A 72 1.34 -11.83 2.06
N PRO A 73 1.89 -12.76 2.87
CA PRO A 73 2.69 -12.38 4.03
C PRO A 73 4.03 -11.75 3.68
N VAL A 74 4.65 -12.13 2.56
CA VAL A 74 5.97 -11.59 2.18
C VAL A 74 5.92 -10.07 1.94
N PRO A 75 5.03 -9.52 1.06
CA PRO A 75 4.86 -8.08 0.92
C PRO A 75 4.47 -7.39 2.24
N MET A 76 3.61 -8.01 3.04
CA MET A 76 3.19 -7.48 4.33
C MET A 76 4.39 -7.34 5.29
N LEU A 77 5.19 -8.39 5.46
CA LEU A 77 6.36 -8.39 6.33
C LEU A 77 7.43 -7.41 5.83
N MET A 78 7.62 -7.31 4.52
CA MET A 78 8.49 -6.31 3.93
C MET A 78 8.04 -4.90 4.32
N ASN A 79 6.74 -4.60 4.22
CA ASN A 79 6.20 -3.31 4.60
C ASN A 79 6.29 -3.03 6.11
N VAL A 80 6.08 -4.04 6.95
CA VAL A 80 6.08 -3.90 8.41
C VAL A 80 7.50 -3.78 8.97
N LEU A 81 8.46 -4.56 8.44
CA LEU A 81 9.79 -4.70 9.03
C LEU A 81 10.85 -3.82 8.37
N LEU A 82 10.85 -3.69 7.04
CA LEU A 82 11.95 -3.00 6.34
C LEU A 82 12.06 -1.51 6.73
N PRO A 83 10.96 -0.72 6.77
CA PRO A 83 11.08 0.70 7.07
C PRO A 83 11.59 0.98 8.48
N PRO A 84 11.08 0.35 9.56
CA PRO A 84 11.64 0.53 10.89
C PRO A 84 13.12 0.14 11.00
N LEU A 85 13.51 -0.98 10.40
CA LEU A 85 14.87 -1.51 10.47
C LEU A 85 15.87 -0.63 9.70
N LEU A 86 15.58 -0.34 8.42
CA LEU A 86 16.49 0.40 7.56
C LEU A 86 16.52 1.89 7.89
N LEU A 87 15.40 2.47 8.34
CA LEU A 87 15.35 3.87 8.77
C LEU A 87 15.83 4.04 10.23
N LYS A 88 16.20 2.96 10.92
CA LYS A 88 16.68 2.96 12.32
C LYS A 88 15.72 3.74 13.22
N MET A 89 14.43 3.41 13.14
CA MET A 89 13.40 4.07 13.94
C MET A 89 13.54 3.66 15.41
N ASN A 90 13.34 4.62 16.33
CA ASN A 90 13.17 4.29 17.74
C ASN A 90 11.76 3.71 17.98
N SER A 91 11.53 3.11 19.15
CA SER A 91 10.27 2.42 19.45
C SER A 91 9.03 3.30 19.26
N ARG A 92 9.10 4.59 19.62
CA ARG A 92 7.98 5.53 19.43
C ARG A 92 7.67 5.70 17.95
N LYS A 93 8.68 5.97 17.12
CA LYS A 93 8.52 6.11 15.67
C LYS A 93 8.07 4.80 15.03
N THR A 94 8.60 3.67 15.45
CA THR A 94 8.17 2.34 14.98
C THR A 94 6.69 2.12 15.28
N VAL A 95 6.24 2.35 16.52
CA VAL A 95 4.82 2.20 16.87
C VAL A 95 3.94 3.17 16.06
N SER A 96 4.34 4.43 15.90
CA SER A 96 3.61 5.38 15.05
C SER A 96 3.54 4.93 13.60
N TYR A 97 4.64 4.42 13.03
CA TYR A 97 4.67 3.86 11.69
C TYR A 97 3.71 2.69 11.55
N LEU A 98 3.72 1.74 12.50
CA LEU A 98 2.88 0.55 12.45
C LEU A 98 1.39 0.91 12.54
N ILE A 99 1.03 1.86 13.42
CA ILE A 99 -0.36 2.33 13.54
C ILE A 99 -0.80 3.03 12.25
N LEU A 100 -0.01 4.00 11.75
CA LEU A 100 -0.34 4.74 10.54
C LEU A 100 -0.35 3.83 9.31
N GLY A 101 0.60 2.89 9.21
CA GLY A 101 0.67 1.89 8.16
C GLY A 101 -0.55 0.97 8.17
N PHE A 102 -0.96 0.48 9.34
CA PHE A 102 -2.16 -0.34 9.49
C PHE A 102 -3.42 0.44 9.11
N LEU A 103 -3.55 1.70 9.53
CA LEU A 103 -4.69 2.57 9.17
C LEU A 103 -4.70 3.00 7.70
N SER A 104 -3.53 3.04 7.06
CA SER A 104 -3.41 3.43 5.65
C SER A 104 -4.08 2.43 4.70
N ALA A 105 -4.04 1.13 5.03
CA ALA A 105 -4.65 0.07 4.23
C ALA A 105 -6.19 0.19 4.11
N PRO A 106 -6.96 0.33 5.21
CA PRO A 106 -8.40 0.54 5.10
C PRO A 106 -8.75 1.93 4.55
N MET A 107 -7.93 2.96 4.79
CA MET A 107 -8.13 4.29 4.21
C MET A 107 -8.05 4.28 2.69
N ILE A 108 -7.01 3.66 2.12
CA ILE A 108 -6.83 3.64 0.67
C ILE A 108 -7.85 2.71 -0.01
N HIS A 109 -8.20 1.60 0.63
CA HIS A 109 -9.28 0.73 0.20
C HIS A 109 -10.62 1.48 0.17
N PHE A 110 -10.94 2.24 1.23
CA PHE A 110 -12.12 3.11 1.25
C PHE A 110 -12.08 4.16 0.15
N PHE A 111 -10.94 4.84 -0.05
CA PHE A 111 -10.81 5.86 -1.07
C PHE A 111 -11.11 5.32 -2.47
N PHE A 112 -10.51 4.18 -2.82
CA PHE A 112 -10.70 3.55 -4.13
C PHE A 112 -12.11 3.01 -4.33
N SER A 113 -12.63 2.26 -3.37
CA SER A 113 -13.96 1.67 -3.48
C SER A 113 -15.06 2.73 -3.46
N PHE A 114 -15.00 3.69 -2.52
CA PHE A 114 -16.06 4.68 -2.35
C PHE A 114 -16.07 5.71 -3.48
N PHE A 115 -14.93 6.28 -3.87
CA PHE A 115 -14.90 7.38 -4.85
C PHE A 115 -14.74 6.92 -6.30
N LEU A 116 -14.01 5.84 -6.55
CA LEU A 116 -13.68 5.40 -7.91
C LEU A 116 -14.41 4.11 -8.33
N ASN A 117 -15.15 3.48 -7.42
CA ASN A 117 -15.77 2.17 -7.64
C ASN A 117 -14.73 1.07 -7.96
N TRP A 118 -13.49 1.25 -7.47
CA TRP A 118 -12.38 0.33 -7.67
C TRP A 118 -12.26 -0.60 -6.46
N THR A 119 -12.88 -1.78 -6.57
CA THR A 119 -12.96 -2.76 -5.47
C THR A 119 -11.81 -3.77 -5.50
N GLU A 120 -10.94 -3.71 -6.51
CA GLU A 120 -9.88 -4.68 -6.74
C GLU A 120 -8.71 -4.53 -5.75
N TYR A 121 -8.57 -3.35 -5.14
CA TYR A 121 -7.49 -3.06 -4.20
C TYR A 121 -7.82 -3.60 -2.80
N MET A 122 -7.19 -4.71 -2.39
CA MET A 122 -7.31 -5.33 -1.05
C MET A 122 -8.76 -5.46 -0.57
N PRO A 123 -9.52 -6.49 -1.01
CA PRO A 123 -10.94 -6.64 -0.72
C PRO A 123 -11.19 -7.07 0.72
N PHE A 124 -10.97 -6.17 1.68
CA PHE A 124 -11.19 -6.43 3.09
C PHE A 124 -12.69 -6.54 3.42
N TRP A 125 -13.51 -5.69 2.80
CA TRP A 125 -14.98 -5.69 2.90
C TRP A 125 -15.59 -4.93 1.72
N GLU A 126 -16.89 -5.09 1.50
CA GLU A 126 -17.60 -4.37 0.43
C GLU A 126 -17.92 -2.95 0.87
N ILE A 127 -17.53 -1.96 0.05
CA ILE A 127 -17.82 -0.54 0.29
C ILE A 127 -18.72 -0.04 -0.84
N PRO A 128 -19.89 0.52 -0.52
CA PRO A 128 -20.81 1.04 -1.53
C PRO A 128 -20.23 2.25 -2.26
N TYR A 129 -20.44 2.29 -3.57
CA TYR A 129 -20.07 3.43 -4.41
C TYR A 129 -20.98 4.64 -4.14
N TYR A 130 -20.40 5.82 -3.93
CA TYR A 130 -21.18 6.99 -3.47
C TYR A 130 -22.33 7.38 -4.41
N LYS A 131 -22.17 7.22 -5.73
CA LYS A 131 -23.25 7.55 -6.67
C LYS A 131 -24.44 6.61 -6.55
N ALA A 132 -24.22 5.36 -6.13
CA ALA A 132 -25.31 4.41 -5.88
C ALA A 132 -26.16 4.81 -4.66
N MET A 133 -25.71 5.75 -3.83
CA MET A 133 -26.49 6.31 -2.72
C MET A 133 -27.31 7.55 -3.11
N LEU A 134 -27.05 8.13 -4.30
CA LEU A 134 -27.69 9.35 -4.79
C LEU A 134 -28.85 9.08 -5.77
N THR A 135 -29.10 7.81 -6.08
CA THR A 135 -30.14 7.30 -6.98
C THR A 135 -31.04 6.34 -6.23
#